data_AF-A0A8J3YQX0-F1
#
_entry.id   AF-A0A8J3YQX0-F1
#
_cell.length_a   1.000
_cell.length_b   1.000
_cell.length_c   1.000
_cell.angle_alpha   90.00
_cell.angle_beta   90.00
_cell.angle_gamma   90.00
#
_symmetry.space_group_name_H-M   'P 1'
#
loop_
_entity.id
_entity.type
_entity.pdbx_description
1 polymer ?
#
loop_
_entity_poly.entity_id
_entity_poly.type
_entity_poly.pdbx_seq_one_letter_code
_entity_poly.pdbx_strand_id
1 'polypeptide(L)' 'MTATVTRLDRLHAMRAARTAALRALPVTVCPYRTDGDGRQRVLARVFVREYLRHQPPADDLIDYSR' A
#
# COMPACT_ATOMS: atom_id res chain seq x y z
N MET A 1 -14.33 -20.93 -0.09
CA MET A 1 -12.97 -21.29 -0.55
C MET A 1 -12.05 -20.13 -0.22
N THR A 2 -11.12 -20.30 0.72
CA THR A 2 -10.10 -19.29 1.05
C THR A 2 -9.02 -19.34 -0.02
N ALA A 3 -8.98 -18.35 -0.92
CA ALA A 3 -7.92 -18.25 -1.91
C ALA A 3 -6.58 -18.00 -1.19
N THR A 4 -5.63 -18.92 -1.34
CA THR A 4 -4.30 -18.80 -0.73
C THR A 4 -3.51 -17.67 -1.40
N VAL A 5 -2.93 -16.79 -0.59
CA VAL A 5 -2.05 -15.71 -1.08
C VAL A 5 -0.76 -16.32 -1.59
N THR A 6 -0.44 -16.13 -2.86
CA THR A 6 0.80 -16.63 -3.45
C THR A 6 1.96 -15.65 -3.27
N ARG A 7 3.20 -16.12 -3.47
CA ARG A 7 4.39 -15.25 -3.51
C ARG A 7 4.27 -14.21 -4.63
N LEU A 8 3.72 -14.61 -5.78
CA LEU A 8 3.53 -13.74 -6.93
C LEU A 8 2.56 -12.60 -6.60
N ASP A 9 1.43 -12.90 -5.93
CA ASP A 9 0.48 -11.88 -5.50
C ASP A 9 1.12 -10.82 -4.60
N ARG A 10 1.96 -11.25 -3.64
CA ARG A 10 2.68 -10.33 -2.76
C ARG A 10 3.63 -9.43 -3.53
N LEU A 11 4.36 -9.98 -4.51
CA LEU A 11 5.27 -9.20 -5.35
C LEU A 11 4.51 -8.17 -6.20
N HIS A 12 3.34 -8.53 -6.74
CA HIS A 12 2.48 -7.57 -7.44
C HIS A 12 1.99 -6.46 -6.52
N ALA A 13 1.52 -6.79 -5.31
CA ALA A 13 1.07 -5.80 -4.34
C ALA A 13 2.20 -4.83 -3.95
N MET A 14 3.41 -5.33 -3.71
CA MET A 14 4.59 -4.52 -3.39
C MET A 14 4.97 -3.60 -4.55
N ARG A 15 5.01 -4.11 -5.79
CA ARG A 15 5.34 -3.30 -6.97
C ARG A 15 4.32 -2.19 -7.19
N ALA A 16 3.02 -2.51 -7.09
CA ALA A 16 1.95 -1.52 -7.24
C ALA A 16 2.05 -0.42 -6.18
N ALA A 17 2.29 -0.80 -4.92
CA ALA A 17 2.46 0.15 -3.82
C ALA A 17 3.65 1.09 -4.03
N ARG A 18 4.80 0.55 -4.43
CA ARG A 18 5.99 1.34 -4.74
C ARG A 18 5.72 2.32 -5.89
N THR A 19 5.09 1.87 -6.97
CA THR A 19 4.73 2.75 -8.09
C THR A 19 3.77 3.86 -7.66
N ALA A 20 2.78 3.55 -6.81
CA ALA A 20 1.85 4.55 -6.29
C ALA A 20 2.56 5.59 -5.42
N ALA A 21 3.43 5.16 -4.50
CA ALA A 21 4.19 6.05 -3.63
C ALA A 21 5.14 6.95 -4.42
N LEU A 22 5.92 6.39 -5.35
CA LEU A 22 6.84 7.16 -6.19
C LEU A 22 6.15 8.16 -7.11
N ARG A 23 4.88 7.92 -7.46
CA ARG A 23 4.06 8.83 -8.26
C ARG A 23 3.23 9.80 -7.41
N ALA A 24 3.44 9.83 -6.08
CA ALA A 24 2.65 10.63 -5.15
C ALA A 24 1.12 10.41 -5.28
N LEU A 25 0.71 9.22 -5.71
CA LEU A 25 -0.72 8.88 -5.80
C LEU A 25 -1.26 8.61 -4.39
N PRO A 26 -2.50 8.98 -4.07
CA PRO A 26 -3.06 8.72 -2.75
C PRO A 26 -3.16 7.23 -2.46
N VAL A 27 -3.03 6.82 -1.19
CA VAL A 27 -3.12 5.40 -0.77
C VAL A 27 -4.46 4.75 -1.15
N THR A 28 -5.49 5.55 -1.41
CA THR A 28 -6.82 5.12 -1.89
C THR A 28 -6.79 4.46 -3.26
N VAL A 29 -5.71 4.59 -4.04
CA VAL A 29 -5.53 3.83 -5.29
C VAL A 29 -5.20 2.35 -5.07
N CYS A 30 -5.12 1.90 -3.81
CA CYS A 30 -4.96 0.48 -3.49
C CYS A 30 -6.04 -0.35 -4.20
N PRO A 31 -5.65 -1.31 -5.07
CA PRO A 31 -6.62 -2.08 -5.86
C PRO A 31 -7.29 -3.20 -5.03
N TYR A 32 -6.86 -3.40 -3.79
CA TYR A 32 -7.32 -4.49 -2.93
C TYR A 32 -8.35 -4.00 -1.92
N ARG A 33 -9.45 -4.73 -1.81
CA ARG A 33 -10.56 -4.42 -0.91
C ARG A 33 -10.29 -4.88 0.51
N THR A 34 -10.46 -3.98 1.47
CA THR A 34 -10.34 -4.27 2.91
C THR A 34 -11.56 -5.00 3.47
N ASP A 35 -12.72 -4.86 2.81
CA ASP A 35 -13.97 -5.58 3.07
C ASP A 35 -14.08 -6.90 2.27
N GLY A 36 -13.09 -7.20 1.43
CA GLY A 36 -13.06 -8.39 0.58
C GLY A 36 -12.69 -9.69 1.32
N ASP A 37 -12.42 -10.73 0.52
CA ASP A 37 -11.99 -12.03 1.03
C ASP A 37 -10.63 -11.98 1.77
N GLY A 38 -10.25 -13.09 2.41
CA GLY A 38 -8.99 -13.18 3.15
C GLY A 38 -7.75 -12.82 2.32
N ARG A 39 -7.75 -13.13 1.02
CA ARG A 39 -6.64 -12.82 0.11
C ARG A 39 -6.54 -11.32 -0.13
N GLN A 40 -7.67 -10.67 -0.45
CA GLN A 40 -7.75 -9.23 -0.67
C GLN A 40 -7.27 -8.46 0.56
N ARG A 41 -7.72 -8.85 1.76
CA ARG A 41 -7.31 -8.20 3.01
C ARG A 41 -5.80 -8.31 3.27
N VAL A 42 -5.20 -9.45 2.98
CA VAL A 42 -3.74 -9.63 3.13
C VAL A 42 -2.99 -8.76 2.13
N LEU A 43 -3.42 -8.72 0.87
CA LEU A 43 -2.76 -7.93 -0.17
C LEU A 43 -2.93 -6.42 0.06
N ALA A 44 -4.07 -5.97 0.57
CA ALA A 44 -4.29 -4.58 0.98
C ALA A 44 -3.28 -4.17 2.08
N ARG A 45 -3.06 -5.02 3.09
CA ARG A 45 -2.07 -4.75 4.14
C ARG A 45 -0.64 -4.70 3.59
N VAL A 46 -0.29 -5.60 2.68
CA VAL A 46 1.03 -5.59 2.02
C VAL A 46 1.21 -4.30 1.21
N PHE A 47 0.19 -3.90 0.45
CA PHE A 47 0.22 -2.68 -0.33
C PHE A 47 0.45 -1.45 0.57
N VAL A 48 -0.40 -1.25 1.59
CA VAL A 48 -0.31 -0.08 2.48
C VAL A 48 1.04 -0.02 3.20
N ARG A 49 1.51 -1.16 3.72
CA ARG A 49 2.82 -1.22 4.40
C ARG A 49 3.96 -0.81 3.49
N GLU A 50 3.96 -1.30 2.24
CA GLU A 50 5.01 -0.97 1.29
C GLU A 50 4.89 0.48 0.82
N TYR A 51 3.67 0.97 0.59
CA TYR A 51 3.41 2.36 0.21
C TYR A 51 3.97 3.35 1.24
N LEU A 52 3.69 3.13 2.52
CA LEU A 52 4.16 3.99 3.62
C LEU A 52 5.68 3.96 3.80
N ARG A 53 6.37 2.88 3.41
CA ARG A 53 7.84 2.81 3.46
C ARG A 53 8.52 3.71 2.42
N HIS A 54 7.83 4.02 1.32
CA HIS A 54 8.34 4.86 0.24
C HIS A 54 7.81 6.30 0.31
N GLN A 55 6.91 6.60 1.24
CA GLN A 55 6.53 7.98 1.52
C GLN A 55 7.66 8.68 2.28
N PRO A 56 7.98 9.93 1.95
CA PRO A 56 8.88 10.73 2.78
C PRO A 56 8.30 10.83 4.20
N PRO A 57 9.16 10.87 5.24
CA PRO A 57 8.69 11.09 6.60
C PRO A 57 7.88 12.39 6.64
N ALA A 58 6.71 12.36 7.29
CA ALA A 58 5.81 13.49 7.40
C ALA A 58 6.40 14.68 8.20
N ASP A 59 7.63 14.56 8.72
CA ASP A 59 8.34 15.62 9.45
C ASP A 59 8.71 16.84 8.58
N ASP A 60 8.77 16.70 7.25
CA ASP A 60 9.04 17.83 6.34
C ASP A 60 7.81 18.74 6.10
N LEU A 61 6.66 18.48 6.76
CA LEU A 61 5.42 19.23 6.57
C LEU A 61 4.94 20.01 7.81
N ILE A 62 5.70 20.01 8.91
CA ILE A 62 5.36 20.87 10.06
C ILE A 62 6.26 22.10 10.05
N ASP A 63 5.88 23.10 9.26
CA ASP A 63 6.36 24.47 9.47
C ASP A 63 5.75 24.99 10.78
N TYR A 64 6.54 24.95 11.86
CA TYR A 64 6.20 25.57 13.14
C TYR A 64 6.37 27.10 13.13
N SER A 65 6.56 27.73 11.97
CA SER A 65 6.81 29.17 11.84
C SER A 65 5.56 29.90 11.33
N ARG A 66 4.54 30.06 12.18
CA ARG A 66 3.64 31.22 12.09
C ARG A 66 2.87 31.49 13.37
#